data_AF-A0A199VC94-F1
#
_entry.id   AF-A0A199VC94-F1
#
_cell.length_a   1.000
_cell.length_b   1.000
_cell.length_c   1.000
_cell.angle_alpha   90.00
_cell.angle_beta   90.00
_cell.angle_gamma   90.00
#
_symmetry.space_group_name_H-M   'P 1'
#
loop_
_entity.id
_entity.type
_entity.pdbx_description
1 polymer ?
#
loop_
_entity_poly.entity_id
_entity_poly.type
_entity_poly.pdbx_seq_one_letter_code
_entity_poly.pdbx_strand_id
1 'polypeptide(L)'
;MAERHVAIVALYGLYEILAVEFQPPEPYIVDYGSREGEGEMGGGARPGLMINKDTAAGPNGDCRLKDLSNCLTASRELLKAIIHVLGPCDRHFSAISLVFALHAEIYHASEHLVCLMAEKRSDCCETICRKNLEEKRSIRCLIQPIIKELQSEKILRKRTERINKELGLEFTKLKDSLTKTSQELENERRSREVAEKMCSDLSREYAERKAAVEELKRQFVKVQEELEDEREMLQIADEWREERVQMKIYEAKLEFEEKSAVVDRLRNELEAFLTAKRTEEPEADDEDGESQSSESNYGDRAVQDDENYMKGLWKPCEKSRMSRDDRRKGR
;
A
#
# COMPACT_ATOMS: atom_id res chain seq x y z
N MET A 1 0.71 46.56 58.56
CA MET A 1 1.73 45.55 58.18
C MET A 1 1.07 44.27 57.67
N ALA A 2 0.18 43.62 58.44
CA ALA A 2 -0.45 42.35 58.05
C ALA A 2 -1.26 42.40 56.73
N GLU A 3 -2.04 43.45 56.49
CA GLU A 3 -2.87 43.56 55.27
C GLU A 3 -2.05 43.67 53.98
N ARG A 4 -0.85 44.28 54.05
CA ARG A 4 0.06 44.37 52.89
C ARG A 4 0.67 43.01 52.56
N HIS A 5 0.99 42.20 53.57
CA HIS A 5 1.48 40.84 53.36
C HIS A 5 0.41 39.93 52.73
N VAL A 6 -0.85 40.06 53.16
CA VAL A 6 -1.96 39.29 52.58
C VAL A 6 -2.18 39.66 51.11
N ALA A 7 -2.12 40.96 50.77
CA ALA A 7 -2.23 41.41 49.39
C ALA A 7 -1.07 40.91 48.50
N ILE A 8 0.16 40.91 49.01
CA ILE A 8 1.33 40.41 48.27
C ILE A 8 1.23 38.91 48.03
N VAL A 9 0.86 38.12 49.05
CA VAL A 9 0.70 36.66 48.90
C VAL A 9 -0.44 36.33 47.92
N ALA A 10 -1.55 37.09 47.95
CA ALA A 10 -2.62 36.93 46.98
C ALA A 10 -2.20 37.26 45.54
N LEU A 11 -1.38 38.30 45.35
CA LEU A 11 -0.85 38.66 44.03
C LEU A 11 0.15 37.63 43.50
N TYR A 12 1.02 37.09 44.36
CA TYR A 12 1.95 36.02 43.98
C TYR A 12 1.20 34.72 43.65
N GLY A 13 0.16 34.36 44.40
CA GLY A 13 -0.67 33.20 44.09
C GLY A 13 -1.42 33.34 42.77
N LEU A 14 -1.94 34.53 42.45
CA LEU A 14 -2.57 34.80 41.15
C LEU A 14 -1.55 34.78 40.00
N TYR A 15 -0.34 35.27 40.22
CA TYR A 15 0.76 35.20 39.24
C TYR A 15 1.15 33.75 38.93
N GLU A 16 1.20 32.89 39.95
CA GLU A 16 1.58 31.47 39.80
C GLU A 16 0.48 30.66 39.08
N ILE A 17 -0.79 30.96 39.33
CA ILE A 17 -1.93 30.39 38.59
C ILE A 17 -1.91 30.83 37.13
N LEU A 18 -1.64 32.12 36.87
CA LEU A 18 -1.52 32.64 35.51
C LEU A 18 -0.28 32.09 34.79
N ALA A 19 0.83 31.84 35.50
CA ALA A 19 2.05 31.26 34.92
C ALA A 19 1.88 29.78 34.53
N VAL A 20 1.07 29.00 35.26
CA VAL A 20 0.72 27.62 34.89
C VAL A 20 -0.22 27.58 33.67
N GLU A 21 -1.03 28.62 33.46
CA GLU A 21 -1.96 28.72 32.32
C GLU A 21 -1.34 29.36 31.07
N PHE A 22 -0.13 29.95 31.21
CA PHE A 22 0.70 30.51 30.13
C PHE A 22 2.00 29.72 29.93
N GLN A 23 1.93 28.39 29.90
CA GLN A 23 3.01 27.61 29.31
C GLN A 23 2.92 27.80 27.79
N PRO A 24 3.89 28.47 27.14
CA PRO A 24 3.83 28.67 25.70
C PRO A 24 3.78 27.29 25.03
N PRO A 25 2.88 27.07 24.04
CA PRO A 25 2.89 25.82 23.30
C PRO A 25 4.27 25.65 22.67
N GLU A 26 4.83 24.44 22.78
CA GLU A 26 6.04 24.06 22.06
C GLU A 26 5.92 24.48 20.58
N PRO A 27 7.01 24.94 19.96
CA PRO A 27 6.96 25.46 18.60
C PRO A 27 6.50 24.36 17.65
N TYR A 28 5.23 24.43 17.25
CA TYR A 28 4.72 23.71 16.10
C TYR A 28 5.47 24.25 14.88
N ILE A 29 6.38 23.45 14.33
CA ILE A 29 6.88 23.65 12.97
C ILE A 29 5.69 23.42 12.05
N VAL A 30 5.02 24.51 11.70
CA VAL A 30 4.05 24.53 10.62
C VAL A 30 4.82 24.96 9.38
N ASP A 31 5.03 24.01 8.48
CA ASP A 31 5.53 24.25 7.13
C ASP A 31 4.41 24.97 6.35
N TYR A 32 4.49 26.30 6.29
CA TYR A 32 3.57 27.11 5.51
C TYR A 32 4.06 27.15 4.06
N GLY A 33 3.51 26.26 3.24
CA GLY A 33 3.52 26.40 1.80
C GLY A 33 2.90 27.75 1.40
N SER A 34 3.67 28.53 0.64
CA SER A 34 3.33 29.84 0.10
C SER A 34 1.90 29.95 -0.42
N ARG A 35 1.16 30.95 0.06
CA ARG A 35 0.05 31.52 -0.69
C ARG A 35 -0.09 33.01 -0.37
N GLU A 36 0.44 33.82 -1.28
CA GLU A 36 0.16 35.24 -1.42
C GLU A 36 -1.35 35.45 -1.64
N GLY A 37 -1.90 36.50 -1.03
CA GLY A 37 -3.31 36.85 -1.14
C GLY A 37 -3.67 37.99 -0.20
N GLU A 38 -3.46 39.21 -0.70
CA GLU A 38 -3.88 40.48 -0.13
C GLU A 38 -5.39 40.51 0.20
N GLY A 39 -5.75 41.27 1.23
CA GLY A 39 -7.14 41.49 1.61
C GLY A 39 -7.28 42.34 2.88
N GLU A 40 -6.94 43.62 2.77
CA GLU A 40 -7.43 44.66 3.69
C GLU A 40 -8.96 44.72 3.65
N MET A 41 -9.60 44.61 4.81
CA MET A 41 -10.89 45.21 5.18
C MET A 41 -11.06 44.91 6.68
N GLY A 42 -11.48 45.80 7.56
CA GLY A 42 -12.05 47.13 7.47
C GLY A 42 -12.49 47.44 8.91
N GLY A 43 -12.39 48.72 9.30
CA GLY A 43 -12.58 49.16 10.68
C GLY A 43 -13.91 48.73 11.31
N GLY A 44 -13.80 48.14 12.50
CA GLY A 44 -14.92 47.88 13.41
C GLY A 44 -14.86 48.85 14.58
N ALA A 45 -15.76 49.83 14.56
CA ALA A 45 -15.85 50.94 15.50
C ALA A 45 -15.88 50.52 16.97
N ARG A 46 -15.04 51.17 17.79
CA ARG A 46 -15.22 51.23 19.25
C ARG A 46 -16.48 52.06 19.54
N PRO A 47 -17.47 51.55 20.28
CA PRO A 47 -18.47 52.39 20.89
C PRO A 47 -17.81 53.13 22.04
N GLY A 48 -17.55 54.43 21.83
CA GLY A 48 -17.24 55.36 22.90
C GLY A 48 -18.40 55.41 23.86
N LEU A 49 -18.25 54.78 25.02
CA LEU A 49 -19.20 54.96 26.11
C LEU A 49 -18.96 56.38 26.64
N MET A 50 -19.84 57.27 26.23
CA MET A 50 -19.93 58.64 26.71
C MET A 50 -19.97 58.61 28.24
N ILE A 51 -18.90 59.09 28.85
CA ILE A 51 -18.91 59.49 30.25
C ILE A 51 -19.85 60.68 30.30
N ASN A 52 -21.11 60.44 30.64
CA ASN A 52 -22.05 61.49 30.99
C ASN A 52 -21.44 62.24 32.17
N LYS A 53 -20.88 63.40 31.86
CA LYS A 53 -20.39 64.36 32.83
C LYS A 53 -21.62 65.09 33.37
N ASP A 54 -22.42 64.36 34.13
CA ASP A 54 -23.59 64.91 34.79
C ASP A 54 -23.11 65.85 35.88
N THR A 55 -23.17 67.14 35.53
CA THR A 55 -23.60 68.26 36.35
C THR A 55 -23.29 68.08 37.83
N ALA A 56 -22.16 68.68 38.25
CA ALA A 56 -21.90 69.00 39.64
C ALA A 56 -23.06 69.84 40.17
N ALA A 57 -24.04 69.18 40.81
CA ALA A 57 -24.96 69.82 41.72
C ALA A 57 -24.10 70.37 42.87
N GLY A 58 -23.80 71.66 42.80
CA GLY A 58 -22.99 72.33 43.81
C GLY A 58 -23.57 72.17 45.22
N PRO A 59 -22.72 72.20 46.26
CA PRO A 59 -23.09 71.93 47.66
C PRO A 59 -23.93 73.05 48.29
N ASN A 60 -24.57 73.91 47.49
CA ASN A 60 -25.15 75.16 47.94
C ASN A 60 -26.38 75.00 48.83
N GLY A 61 -27.09 73.87 48.80
CA GLY A 61 -28.27 73.64 49.65
C GLY A 61 -27.89 73.36 51.12
N ASP A 62 -26.96 72.43 51.32
CA ASP A 62 -26.52 72.01 52.65
C ASP A 62 -25.66 73.08 53.34
N CYS A 63 -24.82 73.80 52.59
CA CYS A 63 -24.08 74.95 53.11
C CYS A 63 -25.03 76.02 53.65
N ARG A 64 -26.12 76.34 52.92
CA ARG A 64 -27.08 77.37 53.35
C ARG A 64 -27.88 76.98 54.59
N LEU A 65 -28.32 75.72 54.70
CA LEU A 65 -29.00 75.24 55.91
C LEU A 65 -28.05 75.21 57.12
N LYS A 66 -26.78 74.84 56.88
CA LYS A 66 -25.74 74.86 57.91
C LYS A 66 -25.41 76.28 58.39
N ASP A 67 -25.35 77.25 57.47
CA ASP A 67 -25.12 78.66 57.79
C ASP A 67 -26.28 79.25 58.60
N LEU A 68 -27.53 78.97 58.20
CA LEU A 68 -28.72 79.37 58.95
C LEU A 68 -28.76 78.75 60.36
N SER A 69 -28.34 77.49 60.51
CA SER A 69 -28.17 76.84 61.82
C SER A 69 -27.17 77.57 62.72
N ASN A 70 -26.02 77.95 62.14
CA ASN A 70 -24.99 78.69 62.87
C ASN A 70 -25.49 80.10 63.25
N CYS A 71 -26.24 80.78 62.37
CA CYS A 71 -26.86 82.08 62.64
C CYS A 71 -27.89 82.01 63.79
N LEU A 72 -28.81 81.04 63.76
CA LEU A 72 -29.80 80.85 64.83
C LEU A 72 -29.14 80.51 66.17
N THR A 73 -28.05 79.74 66.14
CA THR A 73 -27.24 79.46 67.33
C THR A 73 -26.65 80.74 67.91
N ALA A 74 -26.06 81.61 67.07
CA ALA A 74 -25.56 82.90 67.50
C ALA A 74 -26.67 83.80 68.07
N SER A 75 -27.83 83.88 67.41
CA SER A 75 -28.99 84.64 67.90
C SER A 75 -29.52 84.12 69.24
N ARG A 76 -29.49 82.81 69.48
CA ARG A 76 -29.86 82.21 70.77
C ARG A 76 -28.88 82.59 71.89
N GLU A 77 -27.58 82.57 71.63
CA GLU A 77 -26.57 82.99 72.61
C GLU A 77 -26.69 84.49 72.94
N LEU A 78 -27.01 85.33 71.94
CA LEU A 78 -27.31 86.76 72.17
C LEU A 78 -28.55 86.94 73.06
N LEU A 79 -29.63 86.18 72.84
CA LEU A 79 -30.80 86.22 73.72
C LEU A 79 -30.47 85.78 75.15
N LYS A 80 -29.65 84.74 75.35
CA LYS A 80 -29.18 84.34 76.69
C LYS A 80 -28.42 85.46 77.39
N ALA A 81 -27.57 86.18 76.65
CA ALA A 81 -26.86 87.35 77.18
C ALA A 81 -27.83 88.49 77.56
N ILE A 82 -28.86 88.76 76.75
CA ILE A 82 -29.89 89.76 77.04
C ILE A 82 -30.71 89.37 78.28
N ILE A 83 -31.13 88.11 78.40
CA ILE A 83 -31.85 87.58 79.59
C ILE A 83 -31.00 87.79 80.85
N HIS A 84 -29.68 87.57 80.77
CA HIS A 84 -28.76 87.77 81.88
C HIS A 84 -28.61 89.24 82.29
N VAL A 85 -28.57 90.17 81.33
CA VAL A 85 -28.45 91.63 81.58
C VAL A 85 -29.74 92.24 82.12
N LEU A 86 -30.92 91.78 81.67
CA LEU A 86 -32.20 92.33 82.12
C LEU A 86 -32.50 92.03 83.60
N GLY A 87 -31.87 90.99 84.19
CA GLY A 87 -31.97 90.64 85.60
C GLY A 87 -33.39 90.32 86.10
N PRO A 88 -33.58 89.81 87.34
CA PRO A 88 -34.90 89.52 87.90
C PRO A 88 -35.74 90.76 88.28
N CYS A 89 -35.47 91.94 87.73
CA CYS A 89 -36.03 93.19 88.25
C CYS A 89 -37.52 93.40 87.86
N ASP A 90 -38.38 93.54 88.87
CA ASP A 90 -39.86 93.71 88.77
C ASP A 90 -40.38 94.90 87.92
N ARG A 91 -39.50 95.74 87.34
CA ARG A 91 -39.89 96.92 86.55
C ARG A 91 -40.03 96.68 85.03
N HIS A 92 -39.77 95.48 84.54
CA HIS A 92 -39.69 95.17 83.09
C HIS A 92 -40.48 93.93 82.64
N PHE A 93 -41.63 93.63 83.27
CA PHE A 93 -42.44 92.44 83.00
C PHE A 93 -42.79 92.23 81.51
N SER A 94 -43.11 93.30 80.78
CA SER A 94 -43.43 93.25 79.33
C SER A 94 -42.21 92.92 78.45
N ALA A 95 -41.03 93.47 78.77
CA ALA A 95 -39.80 93.20 78.03
C ALA A 95 -39.30 91.76 78.27
N ILE A 96 -39.43 91.26 79.51
CA ILE A 96 -39.10 89.88 79.87
C ILE A 96 -40.02 88.90 79.11
N SER A 97 -41.34 89.15 79.10
CA SER A 97 -42.30 88.32 78.34
C SER A 97 -41.99 88.28 76.84
N LEU A 98 -41.60 89.42 76.24
CA LEU A 98 -41.21 89.48 74.83
C LEU A 98 -39.90 88.71 74.56
N VAL A 99 -38.91 88.80 75.46
CA VAL A 99 -37.66 88.06 75.33
C VAL A 99 -37.90 86.54 75.45
N PHE A 100 -38.80 86.10 76.33
CA PHE A 100 -39.20 84.69 76.39
C PHE A 100 -39.96 84.24 75.13
N ALA A 101 -40.84 85.08 74.58
CA ALA A 101 -41.52 84.79 73.32
C ALA A 101 -40.52 84.69 72.14
N LEU A 102 -39.55 85.61 72.06
CA LEU A 102 -38.47 85.55 71.07
C LEU A 102 -37.57 84.32 71.26
N HIS A 103 -37.28 83.95 72.52
CA HIS A 103 -36.51 82.75 72.81
C HIS A 103 -37.25 81.47 72.40
N ALA A 104 -38.56 81.41 72.62
CA ALA A 104 -39.41 80.31 72.14
C ALA A 104 -39.44 80.25 70.60
N GLU A 105 -39.56 81.39 69.92
CA GLU A 105 -39.58 81.45 68.45
C GLU A 105 -38.24 81.02 67.83
N ILE A 106 -37.11 81.47 68.39
CA ILE A 106 -35.78 81.01 67.94
C ILE A 106 -35.59 79.52 68.23
N TYR A 107 -36.13 79.02 69.34
CA TYR A 107 -36.09 77.59 69.67
C TYR A 107 -36.90 76.77 68.65
N HIS A 108 -38.14 77.17 68.36
CA HIS A 108 -38.98 76.52 67.35
C HIS A 108 -38.38 76.60 65.94
N ALA A 109 -37.80 77.75 65.55
CA ALA A 109 -37.09 77.90 64.28
C ALA A 109 -35.84 77.00 64.19
N SER A 110 -35.11 76.84 65.30
CA SER A 110 -33.94 75.95 65.36
C SER A 110 -34.33 74.48 65.25
N GLU A 111 -35.41 74.07 65.94
CA GLU A 111 -35.96 72.72 65.87
C GLU A 111 -36.45 72.39 64.46
N HIS A 112 -37.24 73.29 63.86
CA HIS A 112 -37.73 73.15 62.49
C HIS A 112 -36.58 73.03 61.48
N LEU A 113 -35.52 73.83 61.63
CA LEU A 113 -34.34 73.75 60.77
C LEU A 113 -33.57 72.43 60.96
N VAL A 114 -33.50 71.89 62.19
CA VAL A 114 -32.91 70.55 62.45
C VAL A 114 -33.73 69.45 61.78
N CYS A 115 -35.07 69.50 61.87
CA CYS A 115 -35.96 68.57 61.17
C CYS A 115 -35.78 68.64 59.65
N LEU A 116 -35.75 69.85 59.07
CA LEU A 116 -35.52 70.05 57.63
C LEU A 116 -34.14 69.54 57.19
N MET A 117 -33.09 69.77 57.97
CA MET A 117 -31.76 69.21 57.66
C MET A 117 -31.74 67.69 57.72
N ALA A 118 -32.48 67.08 58.66
CA ALA A 118 -32.58 65.63 58.76
C ALA A 118 -33.36 65.05 57.56
N GLU A 119 -34.47 65.67 57.15
CA GLU A 119 -35.26 65.30 55.97
C GLU A 119 -34.43 65.40 54.69
N LYS A 120 -33.72 66.53 54.46
CA LYS A 120 -32.85 66.69 53.28
C LYS A 120 -31.70 65.69 53.23
N ARG A 121 -31.13 65.33 54.39
CA ARG A 121 -30.12 64.27 54.46
C ARG A 121 -30.71 62.90 54.15
N SER A 122 -31.91 62.61 54.65
CA SER A 122 -32.64 61.37 54.37
C SER A 122 -32.93 61.24 52.86
N ASP A 123 -33.50 62.28 52.23
CA ASP A 123 -33.82 62.30 50.80
C ASP A 123 -32.57 62.13 49.92
N CYS A 124 -31.46 62.78 50.29
CA CYS A 124 -30.18 62.68 49.59
C CYS A 124 -29.62 61.25 49.69
N CYS A 125 -29.61 60.68 50.90
CA CYS A 125 -29.20 59.30 51.13
C CYS A 125 -30.06 58.31 50.34
N GLU A 126 -31.39 58.46 50.33
CA GLU A 126 -32.29 57.60 49.56
C GLU A 126 -32.01 57.68 48.06
N THR A 127 -31.81 58.89 47.53
CA THR A 127 -31.48 59.10 46.11
C THR A 127 -30.15 58.46 45.73
N ILE A 128 -29.11 58.61 46.56
CA ILE A 128 -27.81 57.97 46.34
C ILE A 128 -27.93 56.44 46.41
N CYS A 129 -28.63 55.92 47.42
CA CYS A 129 -28.90 54.48 47.56
C CYS A 129 -29.62 53.91 46.34
N ARG A 130 -30.63 54.62 45.82
CA ARG A 130 -31.36 54.23 44.61
C ARG A 130 -30.46 54.20 43.38
N LYS A 131 -29.63 55.23 43.14
CA LYS A 131 -28.68 55.27 42.03
C LYS A 131 -27.66 54.12 42.11
N ASN A 132 -27.07 53.92 43.28
CA ASN A 132 -26.12 52.82 43.52
C ASN A 132 -26.75 51.44 43.28
N LEU A 133 -28.02 51.26 43.66
CA LEU A 133 -28.73 50.01 43.42
C LEU A 133 -28.98 49.78 41.93
N GLU A 134 -29.34 50.84 41.20
CA GLU A 134 -29.58 50.78 39.77
C GLU A 134 -28.29 50.51 38.97
N GLU A 135 -27.18 51.17 39.33
CA GLU A 135 -25.86 50.88 38.77
C GLU A 135 -25.44 49.43 39.03
N LYS A 136 -25.63 48.95 40.27
CA LYS A 136 -25.35 47.53 40.61
C LYS A 136 -26.22 46.56 39.81
N ARG A 137 -27.48 46.91 39.54
CA ARG A 137 -28.36 46.10 38.68
C ARG A 137 -27.88 46.13 37.23
N SER A 138 -27.58 47.30 36.68
CA SER A 138 -27.05 47.48 35.33
C SER A 138 -25.77 46.68 35.12
N ILE A 139 -24.80 46.80 36.04
CA ILE A 139 -23.54 46.03 36.01
C ILE A 139 -23.82 44.54 36.04
N ARG A 140 -24.74 44.07 36.91
CA ARG A 140 -25.12 42.66 36.98
C ARG A 140 -25.77 42.17 35.68
N CYS A 141 -26.63 42.98 35.07
CA CYS A 141 -27.26 42.68 33.79
C CYS A 141 -26.24 42.58 32.65
N LEU A 142 -25.19 43.41 32.67
CA LEU A 142 -24.09 43.34 31.67
C LEU A 142 -23.16 42.16 31.90
N ILE A 143 -22.89 41.77 33.15
CA ILE A 143 -22.00 40.65 33.49
C ILE A 143 -22.67 39.29 33.26
N GLN A 144 -23.98 39.17 33.52
CA GLN A 144 -24.70 37.90 33.38
C GLN A 144 -24.59 37.22 32.00
N PRO A 145 -24.73 37.93 30.84
CA PRO A 145 -24.52 37.31 29.53
C PRO A 145 -23.08 36.88 29.32
N ILE A 146 -22.09 37.67 29.75
CA ILE A 146 -20.66 37.33 29.66
C ILE A 146 -20.37 36.02 30.41
N ILE A 147 -20.94 35.83 31.61
CA ILE A 147 -20.79 34.58 32.37
C ILE A 147 -21.39 33.40 31.61
N LYS A 148 -22.58 33.56 31.00
CA LYS A 148 -23.23 32.50 30.22
C LYS A 148 -22.41 32.14 28.98
N GLU A 149 -21.91 33.14 28.25
CA GLU A 149 -21.03 32.95 27.10
C GLU A 149 -19.75 32.23 27.50
N LEU A 150 -19.08 32.65 28.58
CA LEU A 150 -17.88 32.00 29.10
C LEU A 150 -18.12 30.53 29.51
N GLN A 151 -19.28 30.23 30.10
CA GLN A 151 -19.67 28.86 30.42
C GLN A 151 -19.88 28.01 29.16
N SER A 152 -20.54 28.57 28.15
CA SER A 152 -20.75 27.89 26.86
C SER A 152 -19.42 27.64 26.14
N GLU A 153 -18.52 28.62 26.12
CA GLU A 153 -17.19 28.53 25.53
C GLU A 153 -16.34 27.47 26.24
N LYS A 154 -16.39 27.41 27.57
CA LYS A 154 -15.72 26.36 28.36
C LYS A 154 -16.19 24.95 27.99
N ILE A 155 -17.48 24.76 27.70
CA ILE A 155 -18.03 23.47 27.26
C ILE A 155 -17.56 23.14 25.84
N LEU A 156 -17.60 24.12 24.93
CA LEU A 156 -17.13 23.95 23.55
C LEU A 156 -15.64 23.62 23.49
N ARG A 157 -14.81 24.38 24.21
CA ARG A 157 -13.37 24.11 24.33
C ARG A 157 -13.09 22.68 24.81
N LYS A 158 -13.75 22.23 25.88
CA LYS A 158 -13.63 20.84 26.36
C LYS A 158 -14.10 19.80 25.35
N ARG A 159 -15.10 20.12 24.51
CA ARG A 159 -15.56 19.23 23.44
C ARG A 159 -14.51 19.14 22.33
N THR A 160 -13.97 20.27 21.89
CA THR A 160 -12.92 20.34 20.88
C THR A 160 -11.65 19.64 21.34
N GLU A 161 -11.22 19.84 22.60
CA GLU A 161 -10.08 19.14 23.17
C GLU A 161 -10.27 17.61 23.20
N ARG A 162 -11.49 17.12 23.48
CA ARG A 162 -11.81 15.69 23.40
C ARG A 162 -11.72 15.16 21.97
N ILE A 163 -12.33 15.86 21.03
CA ILE A 163 -12.29 15.48 19.61
C ILE A 163 -10.85 15.52 19.08
N ASN A 164 -10.06 16.52 19.44
CA ASN A 164 -8.65 16.60 19.04
C ASN A 164 -7.82 15.43 19.60
N LYS A 165 -8.07 15.00 20.85
CA LYS A 165 -7.44 13.80 21.42
C LYS A 165 -7.84 12.53 20.66
N GLU A 166 -9.13 12.40 20.34
CA GLU A 166 -9.65 11.27 19.57
C GLU A 166 -9.06 11.22 18.16
N LEU A 167 -9.04 12.36 17.44
CA LEU A 167 -8.40 12.48 16.13
C LEU A 167 -6.90 12.18 16.20
N GLY A 168 -6.20 12.59 17.27
CA GLY A 168 -4.80 12.23 17.49
C GLY A 168 -4.59 10.72 17.60
N LEU A 169 -5.47 10.02 18.35
CA LEU A 169 -5.43 8.57 18.45
C LEU A 169 -5.72 7.89 17.11
N GLU A 170 -6.79 8.30 16.41
CA GLU A 170 -7.10 7.76 15.09
C GLU A 170 -5.98 8.01 14.07
N PHE A 171 -5.34 9.18 14.11
CA PHE A 171 -4.18 9.48 13.27
C PHE A 171 -3.01 8.55 13.55
N THR A 172 -2.70 8.27 14.82
CA THR A 172 -1.66 7.29 15.17
C THR A 172 -1.99 5.87 14.69
N LYS A 173 -3.24 5.42 14.88
CA LYS A 173 -3.71 4.11 14.39
C LYS A 173 -3.60 4.00 12.86
N LEU A 174 -4.02 5.04 12.14
CA LEU A 174 -3.92 5.10 10.68
C LEU A 174 -2.46 5.07 10.24
N LYS A 175 -1.59 5.84 10.89
CA LYS A 175 -0.14 5.84 10.63
C LYS A 175 0.46 4.45 10.82
N ASP A 176 0.12 3.75 11.90
CA ASP A 176 0.59 2.39 12.19
C ASP A 176 0.05 1.37 11.17
N SER A 177 -1.22 1.50 10.77
CA SER A 177 -1.80 0.65 9.71
C SER A 177 -1.13 0.89 8.35
N LEU A 178 -0.79 2.15 8.04
CA LEU A 178 -0.12 2.53 6.81
C LEU A 178 1.33 2.03 6.78
N THR A 179 2.06 2.14 7.89
CA THR A 179 3.43 1.61 7.97
C THR A 179 3.45 0.09 7.84
N LYS A 180 2.51 -0.60 8.48
CA LYS A 180 2.35 -2.06 8.36
C LYS A 180 2.03 -2.49 6.92
N THR A 181 1.03 -1.88 6.29
CA THR A 181 0.65 -2.21 4.90
C THR A 181 1.76 -1.87 3.91
N SER A 182 2.50 -0.79 4.13
CA SER A 182 3.69 -0.45 3.35
C SER A 182 4.79 -1.51 3.48
N GLN A 183 5.05 -2.00 4.70
CA GLN A 183 6.01 -3.08 4.93
C GLN A 183 5.58 -4.41 4.28
N GLU A 184 4.29 -4.75 4.35
CA GLU A 184 3.73 -5.93 3.69
C GLU A 184 3.88 -5.84 2.17
N LEU A 185 3.55 -4.68 1.58
CA LEU A 185 3.73 -4.43 0.14
C LEU A 185 5.19 -4.60 -0.29
N GLU A 186 6.11 -4.10 0.51
CA GLU A 186 7.53 -4.17 0.23
C GLU A 186 8.07 -5.62 0.35
N ASN A 187 7.55 -6.41 1.30
CA ASN A 187 7.86 -7.85 1.40
C ASN A 187 7.29 -8.64 0.21
N GLU A 188 6.09 -8.31 -0.24
CA GLU A 188 5.46 -8.91 -1.43
C GLU A 188 6.27 -8.58 -2.69
N ARG A 189 6.74 -7.34 -2.84
CA ARG A 189 7.63 -6.95 -3.95
C ARG A 189 8.90 -7.80 -3.98
N ARG A 190 9.59 -7.97 -2.85
CA ARG A 190 10.78 -8.83 -2.76
C ARG A 190 10.46 -10.28 -3.12
N SER A 191 9.32 -10.80 -2.64
CA SER A 191 8.87 -12.16 -2.95
C SER A 191 8.60 -12.35 -4.44
N ARG A 192 7.98 -11.34 -5.07
CA ARG A 192 7.74 -11.31 -6.52
C ARG A 192 9.04 -11.25 -7.32
N GLU A 193 9.99 -10.41 -6.93
CA GLU A 193 11.30 -10.34 -7.59
C GLU A 193 12.04 -11.68 -7.57
N VAL A 194 11.98 -12.42 -6.45
CA VAL A 194 12.54 -13.78 -6.36
C VAL A 194 11.81 -14.74 -7.30
N ALA A 195 10.48 -14.70 -7.34
CA ALA A 195 9.69 -15.52 -8.25
C ALA A 195 9.98 -15.22 -9.73
N GLU A 196 10.09 -13.94 -10.11
CA GLU A 196 10.44 -13.51 -11.46
C GLU A 196 11.83 -14.00 -11.89
N LYS A 197 12.82 -13.95 -10.99
CA LYS A 197 14.15 -14.53 -11.23
C LYS A 197 14.07 -16.02 -11.48
N MET A 198 13.37 -16.78 -10.62
CA MET A 198 13.19 -18.22 -10.81
C MET A 198 12.47 -18.55 -12.13
N CYS A 199 11.41 -17.81 -12.48
CA CYS A 199 10.71 -18.00 -13.75
C CYS A 199 11.63 -17.72 -14.96
N SER A 200 12.49 -16.70 -14.86
CA SER A 200 13.47 -16.37 -15.90
C SER A 200 14.52 -17.48 -16.06
N ASP A 201 15.05 -17.99 -14.95
CA ASP A 201 16.01 -19.10 -14.94
C ASP A 201 15.40 -20.39 -15.49
N LEU A 202 14.18 -20.74 -15.07
CA LEU A 202 13.47 -21.91 -15.58
C LEU A 202 13.18 -21.80 -17.08
N SER A 203 12.82 -20.60 -17.56
CA SER A 203 12.60 -20.36 -18.98
C SER A 203 13.87 -20.54 -19.80
N ARG A 204 15.01 -20.04 -19.28
CA ARG A 204 16.33 -20.22 -19.89
C ARG A 204 16.73 -21.70 -19.91
N GLU A 205 16.64 -22.40 -18.78
CA GLU A 205 16.97 -23.83 -18.70
C GLU A 205 16.09 -24.67 -19.63
N TYR A 206 14.80 -24.34 -19.75
CA TYR A 206 13.90 -25.04 -20.66
C TYR A 206 14.32 -24.81 -22.12
N ALA A 207 14.68 -23.59 -22.50
CA ALA A 207 15.17 -23.28 -23.84
C ALA A 207 16.48 -24.03 -24.15
N GLU A 208 17.42 -24.06 -23.21
CA GLU A 208 18.68 -24.81 -23.32
C GLU A 208 18.44 -26.32 -23.47
N ARG A 209 17.61 -26.92 -22.61
CA ARG A 209 17.25 -28.35 -22.69
C ARG A 209 16.54 -28.68 -24.00
N LYS A 210 15.63 -27.82 -24.46
CA LYS A 210 14.94 -27.99 -25.74
C LYS A 210 15.94 -27.96 -26.90
N ALA A 211 16.89 -27.03 -26.90
CA ALA A 211 17.95 -26.97 -27.91
C ALA A 211 18.82 -28.23 -27.90
N ALA A 212 19.22 -28.73 -26.72
CA ALA A 212 19.98 -29.97 -26.58
C ALA A 212 19.23 -31.20 -27.11
N VAL A 213 17.91 -31.28 -26.86
CA VAL A 213 17.06 -32.35 -27.40
C VAL A 213 16.97 -32.29 -28.93
N GLU A 214 16.81 -31.09 -29.51
CA GLU A 214 16.79 -30.95 -30.97
C GLU A 214 18.14 -31.28 -31.60
N GLU A 215 19.25 -30.95 -30.95
CA GLU A 215 20.59 -31.35 -31.41
C GLU A 215 20.79 -32.88 -31.35
N LEU A 216 20.37 -33.53 -30.26
CA LEU A 216 20.42 -34.99 -30.17
C LEU A 216 19.56 -35.67 -31.25
N LYS A 217 18.40 -35.11 -31.61
CA LYS A 217 17.59 -35.62 -32.72
C LYS A 217 18.33 -35.51 -34.06
N ARG A 218 19.03 -34.41 -34.30
CA ARG A 218 19.86 -34.25 -35.51
C ARG A 218 20.99 -35.27 -35.55
N GLN A 219 21.69 -35.46 -34.43
CA GLN A 219 22.74 -36.46 -34.33
C GLN A 219 22.19 -37.88 -34.53
N PHE A 220 21.02 -38.20 -33.98
CA PHE A 220 20.38 -39.48 -34.19
C PHE A 220 20.06 -39.73 -35.67
N VAL A 221 19.49 -38.74 -36.37
CA VAL A 221 19.21 -38.85 -37.82
C VAL A 221 20.51 -39.09 -38.59
N LYS A 222 21.57 -38.34 -38.28
CA LYS A 222 22.87 -38.52 -38.92
C LYS A 222 23.46 -39.92 -38.70
N VAL A 223 23.42 -40.42 -37.47
CA VAL A 223 23.87 -41.79 -37.15
C VAL A 223 23.01 -42.83 -37.88
N GLN A 224 21.71 -42.59 -38.02
CA GLN A 224 20.84 -43.49 -38.77
C GLN A 224 21.21 -43.53 -40.26
N GLU A 225 21.50 -42.38 -40.88
CA GLU A 225 21.99 -42.29 -42.26
C GLU A 225 23.33 -43.03 -42.41
N GLU A 226 24.30 -42.80 -41.52
CA GLU A 226 25.59 -43.50 -41.51
C GLU A 226 25.42 -45.03 -41.41
N LEU A 227 24.47 -45.51 -40.59
CA LEU A 227 24.16 -46.94 -40.48
C LEU A 227 23.46 -47.52 -41.71
N GLU A 228 22.66 -46.72 -42.43
CA GLU A 228 22.04 -47.13 -43.70
C GLU A 228 23.10 -47.24 -44.80
N ASP A 229 24.02 -46.28 -44.91
CA ASP A 229 25.16 -46.32 -45.82
C ASP A 229 26.07 -47.55 -45.58
N GLU A 230 26.37 -47.88 -44.31
CA GLU A 230 27.13 -49.09 -43.96
C GLU A 230 26.42 -50.37 -44.39
N ARG A 231 25.08 -50.43 -44.27
CA ARG A 231 24.28 -51.58 -44.72
C ARG A 231 24.30 -51.72 -46.23
N GLU A 232 24.17 -50.62 -46.96
CA GLU A 232 24.26 -50.62 -48.43
C GLU A 232 25.64 -51.07 -48.90
N MET A 233 26.71 -50.58 -48.26
CA MET A 233 28.08 -51.00 -48.56
C MET A 233 28.28 -52.51 -48.35
N LEU A 234 27.70 -53.07 -47.27
CA LEU A 234 27.74 -54.51 -47.03
C LEU A 234 26.98 -55.31 -48.09
N GLN A 235 25.80 -54.83 -48.54
CA GLN A 235 25.03 -55.47 -49.61
C GLN A 235 25.83 -55.48 -50.93
N ILE A 236 26.43 -54.36 -51.31
CA ILE A 236 27.29 -54.28 -52.50
C ILE A 236 28.47 -55.24 -52.36
N ALA A 237 29.11 -55.32 -51.19
CA ALA A 237 30.22 -56.25 -50.98
C ALA A 237 29.79 -57.73 -51.06
N ASP A 238 28.57 -58.07 -50.64
CA ASP A 238 27.98 -59.40 -50.80
C ASP A 238 27.74 -59.71 -52.29
N GLU A 239 27.14 -58.79 -53.05
CA GLU A 239 26.90 -58.94 -54.49
C GLU A 239 28.20 -59.17 -55.26
N TRP A 240 29.26 -58.40 -54.98
CA TRP A 240 30.58 -58.58 -55.59
C TRP A 240 31.19 -59.95 -55.28
N ARG A 241 30.97 -60.48 -54.07
CA ARG A 241 31.39 -61.84 -53.71
C ARG A 241 30.60 -62.88 -54.48
N GLU A 242 29.30 -62.69 -54.63
CA GLU A 242 28.45 -63.59 -55.38
C GLU A 242 28.82 -63.59 -56.88
N GLU A 243 28.98 -62.43 -57.51
CA GLU A 243 29.43 -62.30 -58.90
C GLU A 243 30.79 -62.95 -59.13
N ARG A 244 31.74 -62.77 -58.20
CA ARG A 244 33.04 -63.45 -58.26
C ARG A 244 32.90 -64.98 -58.26
N VAL A 245 32.02 -65.53 -57.42
CA VAL A 245 31.78 -66.97 -57.35
C VAL A 245 31.11 -67.45 -58.65
N GLN A 246 30.11 -66.73 -59.15
CA GLN A 246 29.45 -67.04 -60.42
C GLN A 246 30.42 -67.03 -61.60
N MET A 247 31.32 -66.04 -61.68
CA MET A 247 32.36 -65.98 -62.70
C MET A 247 33.29 -67.19 -62.62
N LYS A 248 33.74 -67.57 -61.41
CA LYS A 248 34.60 -68.76 -61.22
C LYS A 248 33.90 -70.06 -61.63
N ILE A 249 32.62 -70.19 -61.33
CA ILE A 249 31.82 -71.34 -61.77
C ILE A 249 31.70 -71.33 -63.31
N TYR A 250 31.47 -70.17 -63.92
CA TYR A 250 31.38 -70.04 -65.38
C TYR A 250 32.71 -70.35 -66.08
N GLU A 251 33.85 -69.87 -65.56
CA GLU A 251 35.20 -70.22 -66.02
C GLU A 251 35.42 -71.73 -65.96
N ALA A 252 35.11 -72.37 -64.82
CA ALA A 252 35.25 -73.82 -64.67
C ALA A 252 34.34 -74.60 -65.62
N LYS A 253 33.13 -74.08 -65.87
CA LYS A 253 32.19 -74.67 -66.85
C LYS A 253 32.75 -74.59 -68.26
N LEU A 254 33.30 -73.44 -68.66
CA LEU A 254 33.89 -73.25 -69.98
C LEU A 254 35.12 -74.15 -70.19
N GLU A 255 36.02 -74.23 -69.19
CA GLU A 255 37.14 -75.17 -69.23
C GLU A 255 36.69 -76.63 -69.33
N PHE A 256 35.60 -76.99 -68.64
CA PHE A 256 35.02 -78.33 -68.72
C PHE A 256 34.43 -78.61 -70.10
N GLU A 257 33.67 -77.68 -70.67
CA GLU A 257 33.11 -77.78 -72.03
C GLU A 257 34.23 -77.92 -73.08
N GLU A 258 35.33 -77.16 -72.97
CA GLU A 258 36.49 -77.29 -73.85
C GLU A 258 37.16 -78.66 -73.75
N LYS A 259 37.42 -79.14 -72.53
CA LYS A 259 38.01 -80.47 -72.31
C LYS A 259 37.07 -81.59 -72.77
N SER A 260 35.77 -81.44 -72.53
CA SER A 260 34.74 -82.37 -73.03
C SER A 260 34.75 -82.43 -74.56
N ALA A 261 34.81 -81.27 -75.23
CA ALA A 261 34.87 -81.23 -76.69
C ALA A 261 36.13 -81.91 -77.25
N VAL A 262 37.27 -81.84 -76.55
CA VAL A 262 38.48 -82.59 -76.90
C VAL A 262 38.27 -84.10 -76.71
N VAL A 263 37.66 -84.51 -75.59
CA VAL A 263 37.32 -85.92 -75.33
C VAL A 263 36.37 -86.47 -76.38
N ASP A 264 35.33 -85.73 -76.75
CA ASP A 264 34.36 -86.12 -77.78
C ASP A 264 35.02 -86.25 -79.15
N ARG A 265 35.96 -85.36 -79.51
CA ARG A 265 36.75 -85.51 -80.74
C ARG A 265 37.57 -86.80 -80.73
N LEU A 266 38.31 -87.05 -79.66
CA LEU A 266 39.10 -88.28 -79.50
C LEU A 266 38.21 -89.53 -79.53
N ARG A 267 37.02 -89.47 -78.93
CA ARG A 267 36.03 -90.56 -78.98
C ARG A 267 35.56 -90.82 -80.40
N ASN A 268 35.18 -89.77 -81.13
CA ASN A 268 34.75 -89.87 -82.53
C ASN A 268 35.87 -90.40 -83.43
N GLU A 269 37.12 -89.96 -83.23
CA GLU A 269 38.29 -90.50 -83.92
C GLU A 269 38.47 -91.99 -83.61
N LEU A 270 38.38 -92.40 -82.34
CA LEU A 270 38.48 -93.80 -81.93
C LEU A 270 37.37 -94.66 -82.52
N GLU A 271 36.12 -94.20 -82.52
CA GLU A 271 34.98 -94.85 -83.17
C GLU A 271 35.21 -94.98 -84.69
N ALA A 272 35.73 -93.94 -85.35
CA ALA A 272 36.12 -93.99 -86.77
C ALA A 272 37.24 -95.00 -87.02
N PHE A 273 38.26 -95.08 -86.15
CA PHE A 273 39.32 -96.09 -86.25
C PHE A 273 38.78 -97.51 -86.08
N LEU A 274 37.89 -97.75 -85.12
CA LEU A 274 37.29 -99.07 -84.88
C LEU A 274 36.35 -99.51 -86.01
N THR A 275 35.60 -98.57 -86.62
CA THR A 275 34.75 -98.85 -87.78
C THR A 275 35.55 -99.04 -89.07
N ALA A 276 36.63 -98.30 -89.28
CA ALA A 276 37.61 -98.54 -90.34
C ALA A 276 38.27 -99.92 -90.19
N LYS A 277 38.60 -100.34 -88.96
CA LYS A 277 39.15 -101.68 -88.69
C LYS A 277 38.13 -102.82 -88.90
N ARG A 278 36.82 -102.54 -88.83
CA ARG A 278 35.75 -103.49 -89.22
C ARG A 278 35.51 -103.55 -90.73
N THR A 279 36.13 -102.68 -91.52
CA THR A 279 35.98 -102.64 -92.99
C THR A 279 37.22 -103.14 -93.75
N GLU A 280 38.29 -103.55 -93.06
CA GLU A 280 39.51 -104.15 -93.62
C GLU A 280 39.77 -105.58 -93.06
N GLU A 281 38.87 -106.53 -93.31
CA GLU A 281 39.11 -107.96 -93.68
C GLU A 281 37.80 -108.79 -93.68
N PRO A 282 37.70 -109.90 -94.46
CA PRO A 282 36.46 -110.55 -94.92
C PRO A 282 35.89 -111.67 -94.01
N GLU A 283 34.59 -111.94 -94.21
CA GLU A 283 33.74 -113.12 -93.90
C GLU A 283 34.30 -114.30 -93.07
N ALA A 284 33.61 -114.69 -91.98
CA ALA A 284 32.93 -116.01 -91.83
C ALA A 284 32.56 -116.39 -90.37
N ASP A 285 31.27 -116.68 -90.18
CA ASP A 285 30.63 -117.82 -89.50
C ASP A 285 30.69 -118.11 -87.97
N ASP A 286 29.47 -118.22 -87.43
CA ASP A 286 28.88 -119.16 -86.46
C ASP A 286 28.80 -118.91 -84.92
N GLU A 287 27.53 -118.78 -84.51
CA GLU A 287 26.76 -119.34 -83.37
C GLU A 287 26.97 -118.90 -81.89
N ASP A 288 25.85 -118.37 -81.37
CA ASP A 288 25.16 -118.58 -80.09
C ASP A 288 25.89 -118.41 -78.74
N GLY A 289 25.39 -117.43 -77.97
CA GLY A 289 25.70 -117.26 -76.56
C GLY A 289 24.80 -116.22 -75.89
N GLU A 290 23.59 -116.63 -75.48
CA GLU A 290 22.85 -115.93 -74.43
C GLU A 290 23.73 -115.89 -73.17
N SER A 291 24.15 -114.69 -72.79
CA SER A 291 24.75 -114.42 -71.49
C SER A 291 24.21 -113.08 -71.00
N GLN A 292 23.40 -113.17 -69.96
CA GLN A 292 23.01 -112.05 -69.13
C GLN A 292 24.26 -111.32 -68.67
N SER A 293 24.49 -110.12 -69.18
CA SER A 293 25.39 -109.15 -68.54
C SER A 293 24.78 -107.77 -68.70
N SER A 294 24.36 -107.25 -67.55
CA SER A 294 24.15 -105.84 -67.22
C SER A 294 24.59 -104.84 -68.28
N GLU A 295 23.66 -104.38 -69.12
CA GLU A 295 23.77 -103.06 -69.74
C GLU A 295 23.68 -102.03 -68.61
N SER A 296 24.85 -101.59 -68.17
CA SER A 296 24.99 -100.43 -67.33
C SER A 296 24.56 -99.24 -68.17
N ASN A 297 23.38 -98.72 -67.86
CA ASN A 297 22.85 -97.46 -68.37
C ASN A 297 23.71 -96.30 -67.79
N TYR A 298 24.94 -96.16 -68.29
CA TYR A 298 25.86 -95.05 -68.03
C TYR A 298 26.00 -94.25 -69.32
N GLY A 299 24.91 -93.64 -69.76
CA GLY A 299 24.92 -92.74 -70.92
C GLY A 299 23.99 -91.55 -70.72
N ASP A 300 22.76 -91.81 -70.28
CA ASP A 300 21.71 -90.77 -70.29
C ASP A 300 21.28 -90.23 -68.92
N ARG A 301 21.74 -90.80 -67.80
CA ARG A 301 21.42 -90.23 -66.45
C ARG A 301 22.36 -89.11 -66.01
N ALA A 302 23.62 -89.10 -66.45
CA ALA A 302 24.59 -88.13 -65.98
C ALA A 302 24.28 -86.70 -66.48
N VAL A 303 23.64 -86.54 -67.65
CA VAL A 303 23.29 -85.23 -68.19
C VAL A 303 22.04 -84.63 -67.51
N GLN A 304 21.15 -85.47 -66.96
CA GLN A 304 19.94 -85.01 -66.25
C GLN A 304 20.18 -84.73 -64.76
N ASP A 305 21.10 -85.46 -64.13
CA ASP A 305 21.40 -85.27 -62.71
C ASP A 305 22.28 -84.04 -62.44
N ASP A 306 23.17 -83.66 -63.36
CA ASP A 306 23.97 -82.43 -63.24
C ASP A 306 23.16 -81.16 -63.52
N GLU A 307 22.18 -81.20 -64.42
CA GLU A 307 21.22 -80.11 -64.58
C GLU A 307 20.35 -79.93 -63.32
N ASN A 308 19.92 -81.02 -62.68
CA ASN A 308 19.14 -80.97 -61.44
C ASN A 308 19.98 -80.57 -60.22
N TYR A 309 21.26 -80.95 -60.16
CA TYR A 309 22.19 -80.53 -59.10
C TYR A 309 22.51 -79.03 -59.19
N MET A 310 22.71 -78.51 -60.40
CA MET A 310 22.94 -77.07 -60.62
C MET A 310 21.66 -76.22 -60.44
N LYS A 311 20.47 -76.73 -60.79
CA LYS A 311 19.18 -76.07 -60.51
C LYS A 311 18.81 -76.06 -59.01
N GLY A 312 19.32 -77.01 -58.22
CA GLY A 312 19.09 -77.09 -56.77
C GLY A 312 19.90 -76.12 -55.93
N LEU A 313 21.09 -75.70 -56.40
CA LEU A 313 21.95 -74.74 -55.70
C LEU A 313 21.54 -73.28 -55.87
N TRP A 314 20.80 -72.94 -56.94
CA TRP A 314 20.35 -71.57 -57.18
C TRP A 314 18.87 -71.41 -56.78
N LYS A 315 18.62 -71.18 -55.49
CA LYS A 315 17.38 -70.54 -55.04
C LYS A 315 17.64 -69.04 -54.91
N PRO A 316 16.86 -68.17 -55.56
CA PRO A 316 16.86 -66.74 -55.23
C PRO A 316 16.57 -66.56 -53.74
N CYS A 317 17.40 -65.76 -53.06
CA CYS A 317 17.22 -65.45 -51.65
C CYS A 317 15.97 -64.57 -51.46
N GLU A 318 14.78 -65.18 -51.38
CA GLU A 318 13.54 -64.51 -51.01
C GLU A 318 13.49 -64.23 -49.49
N LYS A 319 14.41 -63.42 -48.97
CA LYS A 319 14.29 -62.89 -47.60
C LYS A 319 14.79 -61.45 -47.52
N SER A 320 13.88 -60.52 -47.83
CA SER A 320 13.57 -59.37 -46.97
C SER A 320 12.47 -58.48 -47.58
N ARG A 321 11.24 -58.99 -47.65
CA ARG A 321 10.04 -58.16 -47.51
C ARG A 321 9.53 -58.32 -46.08
N MET A 322 10.26 -57.78 -45.11
CA MET A 322 9.65 -57.50 -43.82
C MET A 322 8.77 -56.26 -43.97
N SER A 323 7.52 -56.46 -43.59
CA SER A 323 6.38 -55.57 -43.74
C SER A 323 6.66 -54.15 -43.25
N ARG A 324 6.33 -53.13 -44.08
CA ARG A 324 6.34 -51.71 -43.69
C ARG A 324 5.17 -51.34 -42.75
N ASP A 325 4.27 -52.28 -42.43
CA ASP A 325 2.98 -51.96 -41.78
C ASP A 325 2.96 -52.02 -40.24
N ASP A 326 3.98 -52.54 -39.55
CA ASP A 326 3.92 -52.66 -38.08
C ASP A 326 4.41 -51.42 -37.31
N ARG A 327 4.92 -50.38 -37.98
CA ARG A 327 5.44 -49.17 -37.31
C ARG A 327 4.40 -48.04 -37.13
N ARG A 328 3.11 -48.30 -37.39
CA ARG A 328 2.02 -47.31 -37.27
C ARG A 328 1.04 -47.52 -36.11
N LYS A 329 1.24 -48.53 -35.24
CA LYS A 329 0.36 -48.82 -34.08
C LYS A 329 0.95 -48.50 -32.70
N GLY A 330 2.00 -47.68 -32.65
CA GLY A 330 2.58 -47.20 -31.38
C GLY A 330 2.87 -45.71 -31.44
N ARG A 331 1.81 -44.89 -31.40
CA ARG A 331 1.88 -43.47 -31.05
C ARG A 331 0.62 -43.05 -30.31
#